data_AF-A0A409YJN5-F1
#
_entry.id   AF-A0A409YJN5-F1
#
_cell.length_a   1.000
_cell.length_b   1.000
_cell.length_c   1.000
_cell.angle_alpha   90.00
_cell.angle_beta   90.00
_cell.angle_gamma   90.00
#
_symmetry.space_group_name_H-M   'P 1'
#
loop_
_entity.id
_entity.type
_entity.pdbx_description
1 polymer ?
#
loop_
_entity_poly.entity_id
_entity_poly.type
_entity_poly.pdbx_seq_one_letter_code
_entity_poly.pdbx_strand_id
1 'polypeptide(L)'
;MAPVPQEELPILEALINIRNRLTALKKDRGEFIKASDVNQLYQAVVKQVTKLNDVRDDNTAYNNRVDTTLADVFSLLSLFYLTIGKTRDAPATYCQISCMRQILNHMNESAVYNETDLRPFQKRLAELRQIVQQDAEHAKNPKAVTKLLERQLNECDAIVRQLQESLSVLSPELVPLHQKLVTIRRQMRVDGKFLGPGGTVPPSQAICSSLLEECFEIIQEIKANEDSRNVASSLRPIYDRLRDIRVELE
;
A
#
# COMPACT_ATOMS: atom_id res chain seq x y z
N MET A 1 -18.28 0.72 -6.58
CA MET A 1 -18.14 -0.75 -6.71
C MET A 1 -18.83 -1.17 -8.00
N ALA A 2 -18.13 -1.94 -8.83
CA ALA A 2 -18.69 -2.54 -10.04
C ALA A 2 -19.73 -3.64 -9.69
N PRO A 3 -20.70 -3.89 -10.58
CA PRO A 3 -21.61 -5.03 -10.44
C PRO A 3 -20.83 -6.36 -10.48
N VAL A 4 -21.37 -7.38 -9.81
CA VAL A 4 -20.75 -8.71 -9.77
C VAL A 4 -21.21 -9.51 -10.98
N PRO A 5 -20.30 -10.05 -11.81
CA PRO A 5 -20.65 -10.91 -12.93
C PRO A 5 -21.43 -12.16 -12.49
N GLN A 6 -22.31 -12.66 -13.35
CA GLN A 6 -23.16 -13.81 -13.01
C GLN A 6 -22.35 -15.06 -12.67
N GLU A 7 -21.20 -15.25 -13.32
CA GLU A 7 -20.27 -16.36 -13.07
C GLU A 7 -19.57 -16.26 -11.70
N GLU A 8 -19.45 -15.05 -11.15
CA GLU A 8 -18.82 -14.82 -9.85
C GLU A 8 -19.81 -14.86 -8.67
N LEU A 9 -21.13 -14.83 -8.92
CA LEU A 9 -22.15 -14.85 -7.86
C LEU A 9 -22.04 -16.08 -6.92
N PRO A 10 -21.86 -17.32 -7.42
CA PRO A 10 -21.70 -18.48 -6.55
C PRO A 10 -20.42 -18.41 -5.69
N ILE A 11 -19.37 -17.77 -6.23
CA ILE A 11 -18.11 -17.56 -5.51
C ILE A 11 -18.33 -16.55 -4.38
N LEU A 12 -19.04 -15.45 -4.66
CA LEU A 12 -19.40 -14.45 -3.67
C LEU A 12 -20.16 -15.07 -2.49
N GLU A 13 -21.21 -15.85 -2.76
CA GLU A 13 -22.03 -16.50 -1.74
C GLU A 13 -21.20 -17.43 -0.84
N ALA A 14 -20.32 -18.23 -1.46
CA ALA A 14 -19.41 -19.11 -0.73
C ALA A 14 -18.44 -18.31 0.15
N LEU A 15 -17.85 -17.22 -0.36
CA LEU A 15 -16.96 -16.35 0.42
C LEU A 15 -17.68 -15.67 1.57
N ILE A 16 -18.92 -15.22 1.40
CA ILE A 16 -19.74 -14.65 2.48
C ILE A 16 -19.96 -15.69 3.58
N ASN A 17 -20.28 -16.93 3.23
CA ASN A 17 -20.44 -18.01 4.21
C ASN A 17 -19.14 -18.28 4.97
N ILE A 18 -18.02 -18.41 4.25
CA ILE A 18 -16.70 -18.62 4.86
C ILE A 18 -16.35 -17.47 5.81
N ARG A 19 -16.57 -16.21 5.40
CA ARG A 19 -16.36 -15.03 6.24
C ARG A 19 -17.17 -15.09 7.53
N ASN A 20 -18.45 -15.45 7.44
CA ASN A 20 -19.33 -15.56 8.61
C ASN A 20 -18.82 -16.65 9.57
N ARG A 21 -18.36 -17.79 9.05
CA ARG A 21 -17.75 -18.87 9.85
C ARG A 21 -16.44 -18.45 10.52
N LEU A 22 -15.55 -17.77 9.79
CA LEU A 22 -14.32 -17.18 10.35
C LEU A 22 -14.63 -16.14 11.43
N THR A 23 -15.68 -15.33 11.25
CA THR A 23 -16.10 -14.33 12.22
C THR A 23 -16.68 -14.97 13.48
N ALA A 24 -17.47 -16.03 13.35
CA ALA A 24 -17.97 -16.81 14.48
C ALA A 24 -16.80 -17.43 15.27
N LEU A 25 -15.86 -18.07 14.58
CA LEU A 25 -14.64 -18.63 15.18
C LEU A 25 -13.82 -17.55 15.92
N LYS A 26 -13.80 -16.31 15.41
CA LYS A 26 -13.09 -15.19 16.03
C LYS A 26 -13.78 -14.70 17.30
N LYS A 27 -15.10 -14.83 17.41
CA LYS A 27 -15.90 -14.44 18.59
C LYS A 27 -15.79 -15.47 19.70
N ASP A 28 -15.63 -16.75 19.34
CA ASP A 28 -15.53 -17.87 20.28
C ASP A 28 -14.14 -18.00 20.93
N ARG A 29 -13.58 -16.88 21.41
CA ARG A 29 -12.23 -16.82 22.01
C ARG A 29 -12.11 -17.55 23.35
N GLY A 30 -13.22 -18.08 23.87
CA GLY A 30 -13.25 -18.84 25.11
C GLY A 30 -12.61 -20.22 24.98
N GLU A 31 -12.61 -20.80 23.78
CA GLU A 31 -11.90 -22.05 23.48
C GLU A 31 -10.63 -21.79 22.67
N PHE A 32 -9.59 -22.59 22.92
CA PHE A 32 -8.35 -22.55 22.16
C PHE A 32 -8.64 -22.82 20.67
N ILE A 33 -8.35 -21.85 19.79
CA ILE A 33 -8.59 -21.98 18.35
C ILE A 33 -7.75 -23.13 17.80
N LYS A 34 -8.39 -24.18 17.30
CA LYS A 34 -7.70 -25.36 16.75
C LYS A 34 -7.19 -25.09 15.34
N ALA A 35 -5.95 -25.49 15.08
CA ALA A 35 -5.34 -25.38 13.75
C ALA A 35 -6.13 -26.16 12.67
N SER A 36 -6.80 -27.25 13.04
CA SER A 36 -7.66 -28.04 12.13
C SER A 36 -8.78 -27.20 11.54
N ASP A 37 -9.44 -26.39 12.36
CA ASP A 37 -10.65 -25.67 11.98
C ASP A 37 -10.30 -24.49 11.08
N VAL A 38 -9.18 -23.83 11.39
CA VAL A 38 -8.58 -22.79 10.54
C VAL A 38 -8.16 -23.38 9.18
N ASN A 39 -7.49 -24.54 9.16
CA ASN A 39 -7.07 -25.19 7.92
C ASN A 39 -8.26 -25.61 7.06
N GLN A 40 -9.36 -26.09 7.65
CA GLN A 40 -10.58 -26.44 6.89
C GLN A 40 -11.17 -25.22 6.18
N LEU A 41 -11.27 -24.08 6.88
CA LEU A 41 -11.73 -22.83 6.29
C LEU A 41 -10.76 -22.33 5.22
N TYR A 42 -9.46 -22.44 5.45
CA TYR A 42 -8.45 -22.12 4.44
C TYR A 42 -8.62 -22.93 3.16
N GLN A 43 -8.81 -24.25 3.25
CA GLN A 43 -9.05 -25.10 2.07
C GLN A 43 -10.35 -24.72 1.33
N ALA A 44 -11.37 -24.26 2.05
CA ALA A 44 -12.58 -23.75 1.42
C ALA A 44 -12.32 -22.44 0.65
N VAL A 45 -11.49 -21.54 1.18
CA VAL A 45 -11.08 -20.31 0.49
C VAL A 45 -10.25 -20.62 -0.74
N VAL A 46 -9.27 -21.52 -0.64
CA VAL A 46 -8.46 -21.98 -1.78
C VAL A 46 -9.36 -22.39 -2.95
N LYS A 47 -10.39 -23.21 -2.69
CA LYS A 47 -11.33 -23.64 -3.74
C LYS A 47 -12.02 -22.46 -4.44
N GLN A 48 -12.39 -21.43 -3.68
CA GLN A 48 -13.01 -20.22 -4.25
C GLN A 48 -12.00 -19.38 -5.03
N VAL A 49 -10.78 -19.24 -4.55
CA VAL A 49 -9.72 -18.50 -5.25
C VAL A 49 -9.33 -19.18 -6.56
N THR A 50 -9.24 -20.52 -6.58
CA THR A 50 -9.01 -21.27 -7.83
C THR A 50 -10.11 -21.00 -8.84
N LYS A 51 -11.39 -21.16 -8.44
CA LYS A 51 -12.52 -20.86 -9.32
C LYS A 51 -12.51 -19.41 -9.81
N LEU A 52 -12.17 -18.47 -8.94
CA LEU A 52 -12.11 -17.06 -9.28
C LEU A 52 -11.02 -16.77 -10.31
N ASN A 53 -9.86 -17.42 -10.18
CA ASN A 53 -8.78 -17.33 -11.16
C ASN A 53 -9.13 -18.00 -12.49
N ASP A 54 -9.99 -19.02 -12.49
CA ASP A 54 -10.42 -19.69 -13.72
C ASP A 54 -11.43 -18.85 -14.53
N VAL A 55 -12.26 -18.04 -13.86
CA VAL A 55 -13.26 -17.17 -14.52
C VAL A 55 -12.74 -15.77 -14.83
N ARG A 56 -11.63 -15.34 -14.21
CA ARG A 56 -11.02 -14.03 -14.46
C ARG A 56 -9.82 -14.17 -15.37
N ASP A 57 -9.73 -13.31 -16.37
CA ASP A 57 -8.49 -13.10 -17.11
C ASP A 57 -7.52 -12.20 -16.31
N ASP A 58 -6.26 -12.14 -16.75
CA ASP A 58 -5.25 -11.31 -16.09
C ASP A 58 -5.56 -9.79 -16.21
N ASN A 59 -6.52 -9.38 -17.05
CA ASN A 59 -6.93 -7.99 -17.28
C ASN A 59 -8.24 -7.59 -16.59
N THR A 60 -8.90 -8.49 -15.87
CA THR A 60 -10.20 -8.24 -15.26
C THR A 60 -10.07 -7.19 -14.15
N ALA A 61 -10.82 -6.09 -14.26
CA ALA A 61 -10.76 -5.01 -13.27
C ALA A 61 -11.30 -5.46 -11.89
N TYR A 62 -10.40 -5.53 -10.92
CA TYR A 62 -10.68 -5.87 -9.51
C TYR A 62 -11.29 -4.67 -8.78
N ASN A 63 -12.61 -4.50 -8.83
CA ASN A 63 -13.29 -3.54 -7.96
C ASN A 63 -14.78 -3.87 -7.75
N ASN A 64 -15.09 -5.11 -7.39
CA ASN A 64 -16.45 -5.55 -7.11
C ASN A 64 -16.59 -6.12 -5.67
N ARG A 65 -17.78 -6.64 -5.36
CA ARG A 65 -18.10 -7.16 -4.01
C ARG A 65 -17.35 -8.45 -3.67
N VAL A 66 -16.95 -9.22 -4.67
CA VAL A 66 -16.14 -10.44 -4.48
C VAL A 66 -14.77 -10.04 -3.95
N ASP A 67 -14.15 -9.01 -4.51
CA ASP A 67 -12.83 -8.53 -4.10
C ASP A 67 -12.82 -8.07 -2.64
N THR A 68 -13.81 -7.26 -2.26
CA THR A 68 -13.93 -6.76 -0.89
C THR A 68 -14.21 -7.90 0.10
N THR A 69 -15.09 -8.84 -0.25
CA THR A 69 -15.38 -9.99 0.61
C THR A 69 -14.19 -10.94 0.72
N LEU A 70 -13.47 -11.17 -0.39
CA LEU A 70 -12.26 -11.99 -0.42
C LEU A 70 -11.17 -11.38 0.46
N ALA A 71 -11.02 -10.06 0.41
CA ALA A 71 -10.07 -9.35 1.24
C ALA A 71 -10.39 -9.48 2.74
N ASP A 72 -11.66 -9.38 3.12
CA ASP A 72 -12.11 -9.62 4.51
C ASP A 72 -11.78 -11.05 4.97
N VAL A 73 -12.05 -12.03 4.12
CA VAL A 73 -11.80 -13.45 4.39
C VAL A 73 -10.31 -13.72 4.62
N PHE A 74 -9.44 -13.22 3.72
CA PHE A 74 -8.00 -13.38 3.88
C PHE A 74 -7.43 -12.61 5.08
N SER A 75 -8.01 -11.45 5.40
CA SER A 75 -7.63 -10.70 6.61
C SER A 75 -7.91 -11.50 7.89
N LEU A 76 -9.10 -12.12 7.97
CA LEU A 76 -9.44 -13.02 9.08
C LEU A 76 -8.53 -14.25 9.12
N LEU A 77 -8.27 -14.89 7.96
CA LEU A 77 -7.37 -16.05 7.89
C LEU A 77 -5.95 -15.71 8.33
N SER A 78 -5.39 -14.61 7.85
CA SER A 78 -4.06 -14.15 8.23
C SER A 78 -3.98 -13.96 9.75
N LEU A 79 -4.98 -13.33 10.37
CA LEU A 79 -5.05 -13.19 11.83
C LEU A 79 -5.06 -14.55 12.55
N PHE A 80 -5.81 -15.53 12.06
CA PHE A 80 -5.82 -16.87 12.65
C PHE A 80 -4.48 -17.57 12.50
N TYR A 81 -3.82 -17.48 11.34
CA TYR A 81 -2.50 -18.05 11.11
C TYR A 81 -1.45 -17.45 12.06
N LEU A 82 -1.52 -16.14 12.32
CA LEU A 82 -0.70 -15.49 13.35
C LEU A 82 -1.01 -16.03 14.74
N THR A 83 -2.30 -16.21 15.08
CA THR A 83 -2.76 -16.70 16.39
C THR A 83 -2.30 -18.14 16.67
N ILE A 84 -2.28 -19.00 15.65
CA ILE A 84 -1.81 -20.40 15.76
C ILE A 84 -0.30 -20.56 15.53
N GLY A 85 0.47 -19.45 15.48
CA GLY A 85 1.93 -19.46 15.39
C GLY A 85 2.51 -19.73 13.99
N LYS A 86 1.69 -19.80 12.94
CA LYS A 86 2.10 -20.02 11.54
C LYS A 86 2.47 -18.71 10.83
N THR A 87 3.37 -17.94 11.43
CA THR A 87 3.74 -16.58 10.94
C THR A 87 4.56 -16.58 9.65
N ARG A 88 5.16 -17.71 9.29
CA ARG A 88 6.00 -17.90 8.09
C ARG A 88 5.28 -18.61 6.94
N ASP A 89 3.96 -18.71 7.00
CA ASP A 89 3.16 -19.27 5.91
C ASP A 89 2.62 -18.14 5.04
N ALA A 90 2.53 -18.37 3.73
CA ALA A 90 2.06 -17.40 2.75
C ALA A 90 0.71 -16.75 3.14
N PRO A 91 -0.33 -17.47 3.61
CA PRO A 91 -1.58 -16.85 4.08
C PRO A 91 -1.40 -15.86 5.23
N ALA A 92 -0.38 -16.02 6.08
CA ALA A 92 -0.12 -15.10 7.19
C ALA A 92 0.40 -13.73 6.71
N THR A 93 0.94 -13.66 5.49
CA THR A 93 1.48 -12.42 4.91
C THR A 93 0.40 -11.45 4.44
N TYR A 94 -0.82 -11.94 4.16
CA TYR A 94 -1.88 -11.16 3.53
C TYR A 94 -2.20 -9.86 4.26
N CYS A 95 -2.46 -9.90 5.57
CA CYS A 95 -2.76 -8.69 6.34
C CYS A 95 -1.64 -7.66 6.22
N GLN A 96 -0.39 -8.10 6.22
CA GLN A 96 0.76 -7.20 6.13
C GLN A 96 0.84 -6.55 4.76
N ILE A 97 0.67 -7.31 3.68
CA ILE A 97 0.65 -6.78 2.31
C ILE A 97 -0.48 -5.75 2.17
N SER A 98 -1.69 -6.08 2.63
CA SER A 98 -2.85 -5.18 2.56
C SER A 98 -2.65 -3.90 3.38
N CYS A 99 -2.11 -4.01 4.60
CA CYS A 99 -1.79 -2.85 5.43
C CYS A 99 -0.72 -1.96 4.78
N MET A 100 0.34 -2.56 4.23
CA MET A 100 1.37 -1.82 3.50
C MET A 100 0.78 -1.07 2.31
N ARG A 101 -0.08 -1.73 1.52
CA ARG A 101 -0.77 -1.08 0.39
C ARG A 101 -1.59 0.13 0.83
N GLN A 102 -2.35 0.02 1.92
CA GLN A 102 -3.14 1.13 2.47
C GLN A 102 -2.26 2.31 2.90
N ILE A 103 -1.17 2.03 3.61
CA ILE A 103 -0.23 3.07 4.05
C ILE A 103 0.42 3.75 2.85
N LEU A 104 0.89 2.96 1.87
CA LEU A 104 1.51 3.48 0.65
C LEU A 104 0.55 4.33 -0.18
N ASN A 105 -0.72 3.93 -0.33
CA ASN A 105 -1.74 4.74 -0.97
C ASN A 105 -1.97 6.07 -0.23
N HIS A 106 -2.07 6.02 1.11
CA HIS A 106 -2.22 7.23 1.91
C HIS A 106 -1.00 8.17 1.80
N MET A 107 0.22 7.61 1.75
CA MET A 107 1.43 8.38 1.48
C MET A 107 1.37 9.04 0.10
N ASN A 108 0.89 8.31 -0.92
CA ASN A 108 0.73 8.84 -2.27
C ASN A 108 -0.27 10.01 -2.31
N GLU A 109 -1.44 9.84 -1.71
CA GLU A 109 -2.50 10.85 -1.65
C GLU A 109 -2.08 12.11 -0.88
N SER A 110 -1.36 11.93 0.22
CA SER A 110 -0.98 13.05 1.09
C SER A 110 0.28 13.80 0.63
N ALA A 111 1.10 13.20 -0.23
CA ALA A 111 2.43 13.70 -0.59
C ALA A 111 3.41 13.88 0.61
N VAL A 112 3.07 13.35 1.79
CA VAL A 112 3.87 13.51 3.03
C VAL A 112 4.83 12.34 3.21
N TYR A 113 5.90 12.32 2.43
CA TYR A 113 6.91 11.27 2.49
C TYR A 113 8.27 11.71 1.92
N ASN A 114 9.33 11.05 2.35
CA ASN A 114 10.68 11.20 1.81
C ASN A 114 11.30 9.82 1.51
N GLU A 115 12.52 9.81 0.95
CA GLU A 115 13.19 8.56 0.56
C GLU A 115 13.41 7.59 1.74
N THR A 116 13.75 8.12 2.92
CA THR A 116 14.00 7.30 4.11
C THR A 116 12.75 6.59 4.60
N ASP A 117 11.56 7.14 4.31
CA ASP A 117 10.28 6.52 4.66
C ASP A 117 9.93 5.32 3.80
N LEU A 118 10.42 5.28 2.55
CA LEU A 118 10.09 4.22 1.59
C LEU A 118 10.95 2.97 1.79
N ARG A 119 12.19 3.13 2.28
CA ARG A 119 13.15 2.02 2.46
C ARG A 119 12.61 0.87 3.35
N PRO A 120 11.94 1.11 4.49
CA PRO A 120 11.35 0.05 5.28
C PRO A 120 10.29 -0.76 4.52
N PHE A 121 9.49 -0.12 3.66
CA PHE A 121 8.49 -0.82 2.86
C PHE A 121 9.15 -1.73 1.83
N GLN A 122 10.16 -1.26 1.11
CA GLN A 122 10.91 -2.08 0.15
C GLN A 122 11.51 -3.32 0.79
N LYS A 123 12.19 -3.13 1.92
CA LYS A 123 12.78 -4.24 2.68
C LYS A 123 11.70 -5.24 3.09
N ARG A 124 10.58 -4.75 3.64
CA ARG A 124 9.50 -5.64 4.11
C ARG A 124 8.79 -6.35 2.95
N LEU A 125 8.54 -5.68 1.82
CA LEU A 125 7.97 -6.31 0.63
C LEU A 125 8.88 -7.43 0.09
N ALA A 126 10.20 -7.21 0.10
CA ALA A 126 11.16 -8.24 -0.29
C ALA A 126 11.13 -9.46 0.66
N GLU A 127 11.08 -9.24 1.97
CA GLU A 127 10.95 -10.31 2.97
C GLU A 127 9.64 -11.10 2.80
N LEU A 128 8.51 -10.42 2.60
CA LEU A 128 7.21 -11.07 2.38
C LEU A 128 7.19 -11.86 1.07
N ARG A 129 7.82 -11.32 0.02
CA ARG A 129 7.99 -12.01 -1.26
C ARG A 129 8.79 -13.30 -1.11
N GLN A 130 9.87 -13.29 -0.33
CA GLN A 130 10.65 -14.51 -0.06
C GLN A 130 9.79 -15.59 0.62
N ILE A 131 8.92 -15.23 1.58
CA ILE A 131 8.01 -16.19 2.22
C ILE A 131 7.07 -16.82 1.19
N VAL A 132 6.48 -16.01 0.31
CA VAL A 132 5.55 -16.49 -0.71
C VAL A 132 6.25 -17.40 -1.74
N GLN A 133 7.47 -17.02 -2.17
CA GLN A 133 8.28 -17.80 -3.10
C GLN A 133 8.70 -19.16 -2.52
N GLN A 134 9.17 -19.19 -1.27
CA GLN A 134 9.52 -20.44 -0.59
C GLN A 134 8.31 -21.39 -0.48
N ASP A 135 7.15 -20.86 -0.10
CA ASP A 135 5.93 -21.67 -0.01
C ASP A 135 5.46 -22.19 -1.40
N ALA A 136 5.72 -21.44 -2.48
CA ALA A 136 5.45 -21.86 -3.85
C ALA A 136 6.43 -22.96 -4.33
N GLU A 137 7.73 -22.78 -4.09
CA GLU A 137 8.78 -23.74 -4.44
C GLU A 137 8.59 -25.10 -3.76
N HIS A 138 8.22 -25.09 -2.48
CA HIS A 138 7.95 -26.30 -1.70
C HIS A 138 6.52 -26.86 -1.89
N ALA A 139 5.71 -26.26 -2.77
CA ALA A 139 4.30 -26.61 -2.98
C ALA A 139 3.48 -26.71 -1.68
N LYS A 140 3.86 -25.92 -0.66
CA LYS A 140 3.21 -25.90 0.65
C LYS A 140 1.84 -25.22 0.59
N ASN A 141 1.67 -24.31 -0.35
CA ASN A 141 0.41 -23.64 -0.63
C ASN A 141 0.00 -23.78 -2.11
N PRO A 142 -1.31 -23.81 -2.40
CA PRO A 142 -1.81 -23.91 -3.77
C PRO A 142 -1.35 -22.74 -4.65
N LYS A 143 -1.02 -23.01 -5.91
CA LYS A 143 -0.59 -22.01 -6.91
C LYS A 143 -1.55 -20.82 -7.02
N ALA A 144 -2.85 -21.05 -6.84
CA ALA A 144 -3.86 -20.00 -6.89
C ALA A 144 -3.67 -18.95 -5.78
N VAL A 145 -3.26 -19.36 -4.58
CA VAL A 145 -3.02 -18.46 -3.44
C VAL A 145 -1.68 -17.74 -3.59
N THR A 146 -0.62 -18.45 -4.00
CA THR A 146 0.69 -17.81 -4.21
C THR A 146 0.63 -16.80 -5.35
N LYS A 147 -0.06 -17.10 -6.47
CA LYS A 147 -0.31 -16.14 -7.58
C LYS A 147 -1.05 -14.89 -7.09
N LEU A 148 -2.07 -15.05 -6.23
CA LEU A 148 -2.80 -13.92 -5.65
C LEU A 148 -1.90 -13.02 -4.81
N LEU A 149 -1.09 -13.60 -3.93
CA LEU A 149 -0.19 -12.84 -3.04
C LEU A 149 0.94 -12.15 -3.83
N GLU A 150 1.50 -12.82 -4.84
CA GLU A 150 2.48 -12.22 -5.75
C GLU A 150 1.90 -11.02 -6.48
N ARG A 151 0.67 -11.11 -6.98
CA ARG A 151 0.00 -9.96 -7.61
C ARG A 151 -0.11 -8.78 -6.64
N GLN A 152 -0.57 -9.02 -5.41
CA GLN A 152 -0.68 -7.96 -4.40
C GLN A 152 0.68 -7.35 -4.02
N LEU A 153 1.73 -8.16 -3.93
CA LEU A 153 3.10 -7.66 -3.70
C LEU A 153 3.57 -6.78 -4.87
N ASN A 154 3.26 -7.17 -6.11
CA ASN A 154 3.60 -6.39 -7.30
C ASN A 154 2.83 -5.06 -7.35
N GLU A 155 1.56 -5.03 -6.94
CA GLU A 155 0.79 -3.79 -6.76
C GLU A 155 1.46 -2.86 -5.74
N CYS A 156 1.88 -3.39 -4.58
CA CYS A 156 2.61 -2.60 -3.58
C CYS A 156 3.93 -2.04 -4.13
N ASP A 157 4.72 -2.87 -4.83
CA ASP A 157 5.98 -2.43 -5.44
C ASP A 157 5.74 -1.35 -6.49
N ALA A 158 4.67 -1.44 -7.28
CA ALA A 158 4.33 -0.42 -8.26
C ALA A 158 4.03 0.93 -7.57
N ILE A 159 3.29 0.92 -6.46
CA ILE A 159 3.03 2.15 -5.68
C ILE A 159 4.35 2.69 -5.11
N VAL A 160 5.22 1.84 -4.55
CA VAL A 160 6.53 2.28 -4.05
C VAL A 160 7.36 2.93 -5.16
N ARG A 161 7.41 2.31 -6.35
CA ARG A 161 8.13 2.87 -7.51
C ARG A 161 7.56 4.23 -7.91
N GLN A 162 6.24 4.36 -7.98
CA GLN A 162 5.58 5.64 -8.26
C GLN A 162 5.96 6.73 -7.24
N LEU A 163 5.99 6.39 -5.95
CA LEU A 163 6.41 7.32 -4.89
C LEU A 163 7.89 7.71 -5.05
N GLN A 164 8.77 6.76 -5.40
CA GLN A 164 10.18 7.04 -5.64
C GLN A 164 10.40 7.92 -6.87
N GLU A 165 9.71 7.63 -7.97
CA GLU A 165 9.75 8.43 -9.20
C GLU A 165 9.29 9.86 -8.91
N SER A 166 8.20 10.02 -8.16
CA SER A 166 7.69 11.30 -7.69
C SER A 166 8.71 12.09 -6.85
N LEU A 167 9.55 11.44 -6.06
CA LEU A 167 10.65 12.11 -5.34
C LEU A 167 11.82 12.45 -6.26
N SER A 168 12.09 11.63 -7.26
CA SER A 168 13.24 11.82 -8.17
C SER A 168 13.12 13.04 -9.09
N VAL A 169 11.90 13.54 -9.30
CA VAL A 169 11.63 14.77 -10.04
C VAL A 169 12.07 16.01 -9.25
N LEU A 170 12.17 15.94 -7.93
CA LEU A 170 12.56 17.10 -7.09
C LEU A 170 13.99 17.56 -7.42
N SER A 171 14.14 18.85 -7.73
CA SER A 171 15.45 19.48 -7.84
C SER A 171 16.28 19.34 -6.54
N PRO A 172 17.62 19.31 -6.61
CA PRO A 172 18.49 19.20 -5.43
C PRO A 172 18.20 20.28 -4.36
N GLU A 173 17.77 21.46 -4.77
CA GLU A 173 17.40 22.58 -3.90
C GLU A 173 16.05 22.37 -3.20
N LEU A 174 15.11 21.67 -3.86
CA LEU A 174 13.76 21.44 -3.34
C LEU A 174 13.70 20.26 -2.36
N VAL A 175 14.59 19.26 -2.51
CA VAL A 175 14.71 18.10 -1.61
C VAL A 175 14.80 18.49 -0.12
N PRO A 176 15.72 19.37 0.32
CA PRO A 176 15.82 19.73 1.74
C PRO A 176 14.60 20.51 2.23
N LEU A 177 13.90 21.26 1.36
CA LEU A 177 12.67 21.96 1.71
C LEU A 177 11.52 20.96 1.93
N HIS A 178 11.34 20.02 1.00
CA HIS A 178 10.36 18.95 1.11
C HIS A 178 10.56 18.12 2.38
N GLN A 179 11.80 17.73 2.68
CA GLN A 179 12.13 17.00 3.91
C GLN A 179 11.77 17.78 5.19
N LYS A 180 12.01 19.10 5.22
CA LYS A 180 11.61 19.95 6.34
C LYS A 180 10.09 20.01 6.50
N LEU A 181 9.34 20.18 5.41
CA LEU A 181 7.87 20.20 5.48
C LEU A 181 7.29 18.87 5.96
N VAL A 182 7.82 17.74 5.46
CA VAL A 182 7.45 16.39 5.94
C VAL A 182 7.73 16.25 7.44
N THR A 183 8.87 16.75 7.89
CA THR A 183 9.25 16.75 9.32
C THR A 183 8.26 17.57 10.16
N ILE A 184 7.95 18.80 9.73
CA ILE A 184 6.97 19.66 10.41
C ILE A 184 5.60 18.98 10.48
N ARG A 185 5.13 18.40 9.38
CA ARG A 185 3.80 17.76 9.33
C ARG A 185 3.67 16.58 10.29
N ARG A 186 4.76 15.82 10.49
CA ARG A 186 4.76 14.62 11.32
C ARG A 186 5.13 14.85 12.78
N GLN A 187 6.14 15.67 13.03
CA GLN A 187 6.71 15.81 14.37
C GLN A 187 6.10 16.96 15.16
N MET A 188 5.54 17.96 14.48
CA MET A 188 5.00 19.15 15.15
C MET A 188 3.49 19.10 15.31
N ARG A 189 2.80 18.09 14.75
CA ARG A 189 1.35 17.91 14.85
C ARG A 189 1.00 16.62 15.59
N VAL A 190 0.03 16.72 16.49
CA VAL A 190 -0.61 15.57 17.17
C VAL A 190 -2.08 15.60 16.77
N ASP A 191 -2.60 14.50 16.21
CA ASP A 191 -3.97 14.41 15.68
C ASP A 191 -4.33 15.55 14.71
N GLY A 192 -3.37 15.93 13.86
CA GLY A 192 -3.53 17.01 12.88
C GLY A 192 -3.41 18.42 13.46
N LYS A 193 -3.10 18.58 14.75
CA LYS A 193 -3.03 19.88 15.44
C LYS A 193 -1.61 20.20 15.90
N PHE A 194 -1.10 21.39 15.57
CA PHE A 194 0.03 21.99 16.30
C PHE A 194 -0.34 22.16 17.78
N LEU A 195 0.57 21.78 18.68
CA LEU A 195 0.39 21.94 20.11
C LEU A 195 1.43 22.91 20.67
N GLY A 196 0.96 23.87 21.49
CA GLY A 196 1.81 24.73 22.30
C GLY A 196 2.18 24.07 23.64
N PRO A 197 2.86 24.81 24.53
CA PRO A 197 3.18 24.34 25.87
C PRO A 197 1.94 23.80 26.60
N GLY A 198 2.08 22.66 27.27
CA GLY A 198 0.98 22.01 28.00
C GLY A 198 -0.05 21.29 27.14
N GLY A 199 0.22 21.05 25.84
CA GLY A 199 -0.69 20.32 24.94
C GLY A 199 -1.89 21.15 24.47
N THR A 200 -1.82 22.47 24.61
CA THR A 200 -2.89 23.39 24.20
C THR A 200 -2.82 23.68 22.70
N VAL A 201 -3.97 23.85 22.06
CA VAL A 201 -4.03 24.27 20.65
C VAL A 201 -3.81 25.79 20.61
N PRO A 202 -2.77 26.29 19.93
CA PRO A 202 -2.52 27.71 19.86
C PRO A 202 -3.60 28.42 19.02
N PRO A 203 -3.96 29.69 19.33
CA PRO A 203 -4.93 30.46 18.54
C PRO A 203 -4.59 30.53 17.05
N SER A 204 -3.30 30.57 16.70
CA SER A 204 -2.80 30.64 15.32
C SER A 204 -2.76 29.30 14.59
N GLN A 205 -3.29 28.21 15.18
CA GLN A 205 -3.33 26.87 14.59
C GLN A 205 -3.79 26.86 13.13
N ALA A 206 -4.91 27.51 12.85
CA ALA A 206 -5.52 27.49 11.52
C ALA A 206 -4.60 28.13 10.47
N ILE A 207 -3.95 29.24 10.82
CA ILE A 207 -3.00 29.94 9.95
C ILE A 207 -1.78 29.07 9.69
N CYS A 208 -1.16 28.53 10.74
CA CYS A 208 -0.02 27.62 10.60
C CYS A 208 -0.38 26.37 9.78
N SER A 209 -1.63 25.90 9.91
CA SER A 209 -2.10 24.74 9.17
C SER A 209 -2.23 25.03 7.68
N SER A 210 -2.91 26.14 7.35
CA SER A 210 -3.08 26.61 5.97
C SER A 210 -1.74 26.87 5.28
N LEU A 211 -0.81 27.55 5.94
CA LEU A 211 0.52 27.83 5.38
C LEU A 211 1.32 26.56 5.09
N LEU A 212 1.20 25.53 5.94
CA LEU A 212 1.88 24.27 5.69
C LEU A 212 1.29 23.55 4.47
N GLU A 213 -0.04 23.53 4.32
CA GLU A 213 -0.68 22.93 3.15
C GLU A 213 -0.29 23.69 1.87
N GLU A 214 -0.30 25.02 1.89
CA GLU A 214 0.14 25.87 0.78
C GLU A 214 1.60 25.58 0.39
N CYS A 215 2.50 25.39 1.36
CA CYS A 215 3.87 24.98 1.07
C CYS A 215 3.96 23.63 0.35
N PHE A 216 3.11 22.65 0.69
CA PHE A 216 3.06 21.37 -0.01
C PHE A 216 2.47 21.50 -1.42
N GLU A 217 1.44 22.33 -1.59
CA GLU A 217 0.84 22.64 -2.90
C GLU A 217 1.87 23.28 -3.82
N ILE A 218 2.62 24.29 -3.36
CA ILE A 218 3.69 24.94 -4.11
C ILE A 218 4.76 23.92 -4.55
N ILE A 219 5.16 22.98 -3.68
CA ILE A 219 6.09 21.92 -4.07
C ILE A 219 5.51 21.05 -5.19
N GLN A 220 4.23 20.67 -5.10
CA GLN A 220 3.61 19.87 -6.17
C GLN A 220 3.49 20.65 -7.48
N GLU A 221 3.17 21.94 -7.44
CA GLU A 221 3.13 22.80 -8.63
C GLU A 221 4.52 22.93 -9.26
N ILE A 222 5.57 23.11 -8.47
CA ILE A 222 6.95 23.16 -8.98
C ILE A 222 7.31 21.84 -9.66
N LYS A 223 6.99 20.69 -9.05
CA LYS A 223 7.23 19.36 -9.65
C LYS A 223 6.48 19.18 -10.98
N ALA A 224 5.19 19.52 -11.01
CA ALA A 224 4.38 19.41 -12.22
C ALA A 224 4.89 20.33 -13.36
N ASN A 225 5.43 21.50 -13.00
CA ASN A 225 6.07 22.42 -13.93
C ASN A 225 7.45 21.93 -14.40
N GLU A 226 8.23 21.26 -13.55
CA GLU A 226 9.49 20.61 -13.94
C GLU A 226 9.26 19.45 -14.91
N ASP A 227 8.21 18.64 -14.70
CA ASP A 227 7.78 17.62 -15.67
C ASP A 227 7.39 18.22 -17.03
N SER A 228 6.80 19.42 -17.01
CA SER A 228 6.43 20.21 -18.20
C SER A 228 7.64 20.89 -18.86
N ARG A 229 8.75 21.05 -18.12
CA ARG A 229 10.06 21.52 -18.62
C ARG A 229 10.92 20.38 -19.18
N ASN A 230 10.34 19.21 -19.47
CA ASN A 230 11.02 18.20 -20.27
C ASN A 230 11.35 18.78 -21.66
N VAL A 231 12.50 19.43 -21.72
CA VAL A 231 13.11 19.93 -22.94
C VAL A 231 13.23 18.73 -23.86
N ALA A 232 12.64 18.82 -25.05
CA ALA A 232 12.74 17.78 -26.08
C ALA A 232 14.20 17.29 -26.14
N SER A 233 14.42 15.98 -26.27
CA SER A 233 15.77 15.39 -26.21
C SER A 233 16.77 16.07 -27.14
N SER A 234 16.29 16.61 -28.28
CA SER A 234 17.05 17.42 -29.23
C SER A 234 17.51 18.79 -28.71
N LEU A 235 16.80 19.38 -27.75
CA LEU A 235 17.04 20.72 -27.20
C LEU A 235 17.76 20.68 -25.84
N ARG A 236 17.86 19.51 -25.21
CA ARG A 236 18.49 19.30 -23.90
C ARG A 236 19.95 19.81 -23.84
N PRO A 237 20.80 19.56 -24.86
CA PRO A 237 22.17 20.10 -24.87
C PRO A 237 22.24 21.64 -24.86
N ILE A 238 21.23 22.31 -25.43
CA ILE A 238 21.16 23.78 -25.47
C ILE A 238 20.72 24.31 -24.12
N TYR A 239 19.71 23.69 -23.51
CA TYR A 239 19.26 24.03 -22.16
C TYR A 239 20.38 23.88 -21.13
N ASP A 240 21.13 22.79 -21.17
CA ASP A 240 22.26 22.54 -20.26
C ASP A 240 23.33 23.62 -20.41
N ARG A 241 23.71 23.99 -21.65
CA ARG A 241 24.65 25.11 -21.90
C ARG A 241 24.16 26.45 -21.35
N LEU A 242 22.88 26.77 -21.53
CA LEU A 242 22.31 28.03 -21.05
C LEU A 242 22.25 28.09 -19.52
N ARG A 243 21.97 26.95 -18.89
CA ARG A 243 22.02 26.80 -17.43
C ARG A 243 23.44 27.03 -16.91
N ASP A 244 24.44 26.41 -17.53
CA ASP A 244 25.83 26.56 -17.10
C ASP A 244 26.32 28.01 -17.24
N ILE A 245 26.01 28.67 -18.36
CA ILE A 245 26.32 30.10 -18.57
C ILE A 245 25.64 30.96 -17.51
N ARG A 246 24.40 30.67 -17.12
CA ARG A 246 23.72 31.42 -16.04
C ARG A 246 24.46 31.30 -14.72
N VAL A 247 24.93 30.10 -14.38
CA VAL A 247 25.69 29.85 -13.13
C VAL A 247 27.03 30.56 -13.15
N GLU A 248 27.68 30.70 -14.31
CA GLU A 248 28.93 31.46 -14.45
C GLU A 248 28.74 32.98 -14.36
N LEU A 249 27.50 33.47 -14.53
CA LEU A 249 27.15 34.90 -14.51
C LEU A 249 26.57 35.37 -13.17
N GLU A 250 26.27 34.46 -12.24
CA GLU A 250 25.87 34.73 -10.85
C GLU A 250 27.08 34.71 -9.90
#